data_AF-A0A6B2TES5-F1
#
_entry.id   AF-A0A6B2TES5-F1
#
_cell.length_a   1.000
_cell.length_b   1.000
_cell.length_c   1.000
_cell.angle_alpha   90.00
_cell.angle_beta   90.00
_cell.angle_gamma   90.00
#
_symmetry.space_group_name_H-M   'P 1'
#
loop_
_entity.id
_entity.type
_entity.pdbx_description
1 polymer ?
#
loop_
_entity_poly.entity_id
_entity_poly.type
_entity_poly.pdbx_seq_one_letter_code
_entity_poly.pdbx_strand_id
1 'polypeptide(L)'
;PGDSAASGKVPAAYLGTWRGDADASGGRVPLGTFTVTLRQATPGDRLGTVLQRDPIGNTCTDVLTLKSAGKTQIVAVGKGAEGNGGQCAQTPHTVRLRLTGETLVYTSDDPDAGDPRARLSRVG
;
A
#
# COMPACT_ATOMS: atom_id res chain seq x y z
N PRO A 1 -19.89 -22.74 11.07
CA PRO A 1 -18.50 -22.23 11.11
C PRO A 1 -18.49 -20.72 10.78
N GLY A 2 -18.54 -19.89 11.82
CA GLY A 2 -18.53 -18.44 11.66
C GLY A 2 -17.10 -17.93 11.66
N ASP A 3 -16.54 -17.67 10.49
CA ASP A 3 -15.30 -16.93 10.37
C ASP A 3 -15.54 -15.55 10.97
N SER A 4 -14.84 -15.29 12.07
CA SER A 4 -15.01 -14.09 12.88
C SER A 4 -14.92 -12.86 12.00
N ALA A 5 -16.04 -12.15 11.84
CA ALA A 5 -16.09 -10.85 11.21
C ALA A 5 -15.06 -9.96 11.91
N ALA A 6 -13.92 -9.77 11.24
CA ALA A 6 -12.97 -8.77 11.64
C ALA A 6 -13.75 -7.44 11.69
N SER A 7 -13.50 -6.65 12.72
CA SER A 7 -14.32 -5.50 13.14
C SER A 7 -14.43 -4.36 12.11
N GLY A 8 -14.05 -4.59 10.84
CA GLY A 8 -13.98 -3.61 9.75
C GLY A 8 -12.88 -2.57 9.96
N LYS A 9 -12.39 -2.42 11.19
CA LYS A 9 -11.40 -1.44 11.60
C LYS A 9 -9.99 -1.96 11.38
N VAL A 10 -9.14 -1.04 10.93
CA VAL A 10 -7.70 -1.24 10.77
C VAL A 10 -7.07 -1.51 12.14
N PRO A 11 -6.29 -2.59 12.34
CA PRO A 11 -5.61 -2.80 13.62
C PRO A 11 -4.58 -1.69 13.87
N ALA A 12 -4.45 -1.26 15.13
CA ALA A 12 -3.57 -0.15 15.53
C ALA A 12 -2.10 -0.36 15.07
N ALA A 13 -1.64 -1.61 15.05
CA ALA A 13 -0.30 -1.98 14.61
C ALA A 13 0.00 -1.61 13.15
N TYR A 14 -0.99 -1.36 12.30
CA TYR A 14 -0.80 -0.89 10.91
C TYR A 14 -0.73 0.63 10.80
N LEU A 15 -1.32 1.37 11.74
CA LEU A 15 -1.46 2.82 11.62
C LEU A 15 -0.11 3.53 11.68
N GLY A 16 -0.02 4.71 11.06
CA GLY A 16 1.19 5.52 11.01
C GLY A 16 1.85 5.49 9.65
N THR A 17 3.11 5.96 9.61
CA THR A 17 3.90 6.04 8.38
C THR A 17 4.95 4.95 8.34
N TRP A 18 5.10 4.36 7.16
CA TRP A 18 6.03 3.29 6.85
C TRP A 18 6.85 3.68 5.64
N ARG A 19 8.14 3.36 5.65
CA ARG A 19 9.05 3.71 4.56
C ARG A 19 10.03 2.59 4.28
N GLY A 20 10.35 2.40 3.01
CA GLY A 20 11.35 1.45 2.55
C GLY A 20 11.43 1.44 1.03
N ASP A 21 12.38 0.70 0.51
CA ASP A 21 12.57 0.55 -0.92
C ASP A 21 11.57 -0.44 -1.51
N ALA A 22 11.22 -0.18 -2.77
CA ALA A 22 10.26 -0.94 -3.53
C ALA A 22 10.87 -1.40 -4.86
N ASP A 23 10.39 -2.54 -5.32
CA ASP A 23 10.77 -3.14 -6.59
C ASP A 23 9.53 -3.65 -7.33
N ALA A 24 9.69 -3.84 -8.63
CA ALA A 24 8.75 -4.49 -9.52
C ALA A 24 9.44 -5.63 -10.28
N SER A 25 8.62 -6.42 -10.98
CA SER A 25 9.06 -7.57 -11.75
C SER A 25 9.84 -8.58 -10.91
N GLY A 26 9.44 -8.74 -9.64
CA GLY A 26 10.10 -9.65 -8.69
C GLY A 26 11.56 -9.27 -8.42
N GLY A 27 11.82 -8.01 -8.06
CA GLY A 27 13.15 -7.54 -7.68
C GLY A 27 14.02 -7.02 -8.83
N ARG A 28 13.57 -7.10 -10.09
CA ARG A 28 14.39 -6.74 -11.25
C ARG A 28 14.38 -5.24 -11.57
N VAL A 29 13.29 -4.55 -11.24
CA VAL A 29 13.10 -3.14 -11.56
C VAL A 29 12.98 -2.35 -10.26
N PRO A 30 13.98 -1.52 -9.90
CA PRO A 30 13.88 -0.67 -8.73
C PRO A 30 12.84 0.43 -8.97
N LEU A 31 11.87 0.55 -8.06
CA LEU A 31 10.86 1.61 -8.10
C LEU A 31 11.20 2.81 -7.20
N GLY A 32 12.33 2.74 -6.51
CA GLY A 32 12.77 3.73 -5.54
C GLY A 32 12.11 3.52 -4.19
N THR A 33 11.78 4.61 -3.49
CA THR A 33 11.30 4.56 -2.11
C THR A 33 9.78 4.72 -2.06
N PHE A 34 9.13 3.82 -1.33
CA PHE A 34 7.73 3.94 -0.97
C PHE A 34 7.60 4.54 0.42
N THR A 35 6.69 5.51 0.56
CA THR A 35 6.26 6.07 1.85
C THR A 35 4.75 5.84 1.99
N VAL A 36 4.37 4.89 2.84
CA VAL A 36 2.97 4.47 3.04
C VAL A 36 2.45 5.07 4.34
N THR A 37 1.39 5.87 4.27
CA THR A 37 0.75 6.46 5.45
C THR A 37 -0.64 5.88 5.61
N LEU A 38 -0.88 5.22 6.75
CA LEU A 38 -2.11 4.50 7.06
C LEU A 38 -2.82 5.13 8.25
N ARG A 39 -4.14 5.27 8.15
CA ARG A 39 -5.02 5.81 9.18
C ARG A 39 -6.20 4.88 9.43
N GLN A 40 -6.95 5.16 10.50
CA GLN A 40 -8.20 4.46 10.76
C GLN A 40 -9.17 4.66 9.59
N ALA A 41 -9.82 3.57 9.18
CA ALA A 41 -10.82 3.54 8.13
C ALA A 41 -11.75 2.34 8.33
N THR A 42 -12.92 2.41 7.72
CA THR A 42 -13.83 1.26 7.51
C THR A 42 -13.90 0.91 6.02
N PRO A 43 -14.36 -0.29 5.63
CA PRO A 43 -14.40 -0.69 4.23
C PRO A 43 -15.20 0.30 3.39
N GLY A 44 -14.63 0.72 2.26
CA GLY A 44 -15.15 1.78 1.40
C GLY A 44 -14.50 3.16 1.64
N ASP A 45 -13.88 3.38 2.80
CA ASP A 45 -13.24 4.65 3.13
C ASP A 45 -11.76 4.68 2.77
N ARG A 46 -11.21 5.91 2.71
CA ARG A 46 -9.79 6.12 2.45
C ARG A 46 -8.92 5.68 3.63
N LEU A 47 -8.24 4.56 3.44
CA LEU A 47 -7.23 3.98 4.34
C LEU A 47 -5.98 4.85 4.47
N GLY A 48 -5.53 5.44 3.36
CA GLY A 48 -4.20 6.05 3.36
C GLY A 48 -3.69 6.45 1.99
N THR A 49 -2.36 6.55 1.88
CA THR A 49 -1.65 6.84 0.64
C THR A 49 -0.34 6.09 0.53
N VAL A 50 0.11 5.88 -0.71
CA VAL A 50 1.48 5.45 -1.05
C VAL A 50 2.11 6.57 -1.85
N LEU A 51 3.15 7.21 -1.32
CA LEU A 51 4.01 8.11 -2.08
C LEU A 51 5.22 7.32 -2.57
N GLN A 52 5.32 7.10 -3.87
CA GLN A 52 6.53 6.65 -4.53
C GLN A 52 7.41 7.86 -4.83
N ARG A 53 8.71 7.73 -4.58
CA ARG A 53 9.75 8.53 -5.23
C ARG A 53 10.68 7.62 -6.01
N ASP A 54 10.73 7.78 -7.32
CA ASP A 54 11.60 6.98 -8.18
C ASP A 54 13.08 7.40 -8.06
N PRO A 55 14.03 6.61 -8.59
CA PRO A 55 15.46 6.92 -8.50
C PRO A 55 15.90 8.21 -9.21
N ILE A 56 15.10 8.74 -10.14
CA ILE A 56 15.42 9.96 -10.91
C ILE A 56 14.65 11.20 -10.41
N GLY A 57 13.87 11.04 -9.35
CA GLY A 57 13.22 12.12 -8.60
C GLY A 57 11.75 12.36 -8.93
N ASN A 58 11.12 11.59 -9.81
CA ASN A 58 9.68 11.71 -10.04
C ASN A 58 8.89 11.14 -8.85
N THR A 59 7.65 11.60 -8.72
CA THR A 59 6.75 11.15 -7.66
C THR A 59 5.40 10.73 -8.19
N CYS A 60 4.90 9.61 -7.67
CA CYS A 60 3.53 9.15 -7.86
C CYS A 60 2.88 8.94 -6.51
N THR A 61 1.64 9.43 -6.35
CA THR A 61 0.86 9.21 -5.13
C THR A 61 -0.36 8.35 -5.42
N ASP A 62 -0.47 7.21 -4.77
CA ASP A 62 -1.69 6.40 -4.82
C ASP A 62 -2.53 6.64 -3.57
N VAL A 63 -3.85 6.69 -3.77
CA VAL A 63 -4.85 6.66 -2.71
C VAL A 63 -5.23 5.22 -2.45
N LEU A 64 -5.19 4.82 -1.18
CA LEU A 64 -5.65 3.51 -0.74
C LEU A 64 -7.06 3.61 -0.17
N THR A 65 -7.99 2.85 -0.72
CA THR A 65 -9.35 2.66 -0.19
C THR A 65 -9.47 1.31 0.47
N LEU A 66 -9.93 1.26 1.72
CA LEU A 66 -10.01 0.01 2.48
C LEU A 66 -11.05 -0.93 1.84
N LYS A 67 -10.67 -2.18 1.60
CA LYS A 67 -11.60 -3.25 1.18
C LYS A 67 -11.94 -4.18 2.33
N SER A 68 -10.93 -4.59 3.10
CA SER A 68 -11.12 -5.40 4.31
C SER A 68 -9.91 -5.28 5.23
N ALA A 69 -10.13 -5.41 6.53
CA ALA A 69 -9.06 -5.42 7.53
C ALA A 69 -9.20 -6.69 8.38
N GLY A 70 -8.14 -7.50 8.44
CA GLY A 70 -8.00 -8.63 9.35
C GLY A 70 -6.82 -8.43 10.30
N LYS A 71 -6.60 -9.38 11.22
CA LYS A 71 -5.53 -9.29 12.23
C LYS A 71 -4.13 -9.19 11.61
N THR A 72 -3.87 -9.97 10.55
CA THR A 72 -2.54 -10.14 9.93
C THR A 72 -2.47 -9.65 8.49
N GLN A 73 -3.57 -9.17 7.94
CA GLN A 73 -3.61 -8.65 6.58
C GLN A 73 -4.69 -7.57 6.42
N ILE A 74 -4.35 -6.51 5.71
CA ILE A 74 -5.29 -5.53 5.16
C ILE A 74 -5.30 -5.69 3.64
N VAL A 75 -6.49 -5.59 3.06
CA VAL A 75 -6.68 -5.51 1.61
C VAL A 75 -7.27 -4.15 1.30
N ALA A 76 -6.67 -3.45 0.34
CA ALA A 76 -7.11 -2.16 -0.15
C ALA A 76 -7.18 -2.16 -1.67
N VAL A 77 -7.88 -1.17 -2.22
CA VAL A 77 -7.78 -0.79 -3.62
C VAL A 77 -6.84 0.40 -3.71
N GLY A 78 -5.79 0.30 -4.52
CA GLY A 78 -4.89 1.40 -4.86
C GLY A 78 -5.31 2.04 -6.18
N LYS A 79 -5.23 3.37 -6.25
CA LYS A 79 -5.40 4.14 -7.49
C LYS A 79 -4.61 5.45 -7.38
N GLY A 80 -3.96 5.85 -8.46
CA GLY A 80 -3.32 7.15 -8.60
C GLY A 80 -4.25 8.30 -8.19
N ALA A 81 -3.71 9.22 -7.40
CA ALA A 81 -4.40 10.41 -6.97
C ALA A 81 -4.74 11.32 -8.16
N GLU A 82 -5.84 12.08 -8.02
CA GLU A 82 -6.17 13.13 -8.97
C GLU A 82 -5.03 14.14 -9.07
N GLY A 83 -4.63 14.48 -10.30
CA GLY A 83 -3.48 15.35 -10.57
C GLY A 83 -2.13 14.64 -10.71
N ASN A 84 -2.06 13.32 -10.49
CA ASN A 84 -0.90 12.53 -10.91
C ASN A 84 -0.72 12.64 -12.43
N GLY A 85 0.53 12.62 -12.89
CA GLY A 85 0.82 12.42 -14.31
C GLY A 85 0.40 11.02 -14.79
N GLY A 86 0.17 10.87 -16.10
CA GLY A 86 -0.31 9.64 -16.70
C GLY A 86 0.61 8.43 -16.51
N GLN A 87 1.87 8.64 -16.14
CA GLN A 87 2.82 7.58 -15.80
C GLN A 87 2.51 6.86 -14.48
N CYS A 88 1.69 7.43 -13.60
CA CYS A 88 1.30 6.80 -12.34
C CYS A 88 0.12 5.85 -12.56
N ALA A 89 -0.04 4.83 -11.71
CA ALA A 89 -1.06 3.80 -11.83
C ALA A 89 -2.51 4.36 -11.76
N GLN A 90 -3.09 4.71 -12.90
CA GLN A 90 -4.45 5.28 -12.97
C GLN A 90 -5.55 4.21 -12.84
N THR A 91 -5.22 2.97 -13.18
CA THR A 91 -6.15 1.84 -13.10
C THR A 91 -6.24 1.34 -11.66
N PRO A 92 -7.45 1.16 -11.09
CA PRO A 92 -7.61 0.58 -9.76
C PRO A 92 -7.02 -0.83 -9.70
N HIS A 93 -6.19 -1.08 -8.69
CA HIS A 93 -5.52 -2.37 -8.49
C HIS A 93 -5.63 -2.83 -7.03
N THR A 94 -5.34 -4.11 -6.77
CA THR A 94 -5.41 -4.64 -5.40
C THR A 94 -4.09 -4.44 -4.68
N VAL A 95 -4.15 -3.85 -3.48
CA VAL A 95 -3.02 -3.72 -2.57
C VAL A 95 -3.24 -4.60 -1.36
N ARG A 96 -2.19 -5.33 -0.94
CA ARG A 96 -2.18 -6.13 0.28
C ARG A 96 -1.07 -5.65 1.20
N LEU A 97 -1.43 -5.45 2.45
CA LEU A 97 -0.53 -5.01 3.50
C LEU A 97 -0.51 -6.08 4.57
N ARG A 98 0.67 -6.63 4.87
CA ARG A 98 0.85 -7.64 5.92
C ARG A 98 1.90 -7.17 6.91
N LEU A 99 1.63 -7.31 8.20
CA LEU A 99 2.66 -7.15 9.22
C LEU A 99 3.41 -8.48 9.41
N THR A 100 4.73 -8.42 9.31
CA THR A 100 5.64 -9.51 9.66
C THR A 100 6.61 -9.00 10.73
N GLY A 101 6.26 -9.21 12.01
CA GLY A 101 6.93 -8.54 13.12
C GLY A 101 6.74 -7.03 13.03
N GLU A 102 7.84 -6.29 13.01
CA GLU A 102 7.86 -4.82 12.91
C GLU A 102 7.98 -4.31 11.46
N THR A 103 7.87 -5.20 10.47
CA THR A 103 7.93 -4.84 9.05
C THR A 103 6.54 -4.86 8.44
N LEU A 104 6.18 -3.79 7.73
CA LEU A 104 5.01 -3.78 6.86
C LEU A 104 5.43 -4.25 5.46
N VAL A 105 4.91 -5.39 5.05
CA VAL A 105 5.08 -5.92 3.69
C VAL A 105 3.95 -5.39 2.81
N TYR A 106 4.34 -4.67 1.76
CA TYR A 106 3.47 -4.17 0.72
C TYR A 106 3.55 -5.07 -0.52
N THR A 107 2.41 -5.44 -1.09
CA THR A 107 2.33 -6.05 -2.41
C THR A 107 1.14 -5.49 -3.18
N SER A 108 1.35 -5.19 -4.46
CA SER A 108 0.29 -4.79 -5.38
C SER A 108 0.11 -5.83 -6.49
N ASP A 109 -1.15 -6.08 -6.85
CA ASP A 109 -1.55 -6.87 -8.01
C ASP A 109 -1.84 -5.86 -9.15
N ASP A 110 -0.79 -5.35 -9.78
CA ASP A 110 -0.81 -4.31 -10.81
C ASP A 110 0.21 -4.66 -11.91
N PRO A 111 -0.20 -5.44 -12.93
CA PRO A 111 0.72 -5.91 -13.96
C PRO A 111 1.26 -4.77 -14.84
N ASP A 112 0.53 -3.67 -14.98
CA ASP A 112 0.98 -2.49 -15.73
C ASP A 112 2.15 -1.81 -15.02
N ALA A 113 2.18 -1.86 -13.68
CA ALA A 113 3.29 -1.41 -12.84
C ALA A 113 4.30 -2.54 -12.49
N GLY A 114 4.12 -3.74 -13.04
CA GLY A 114 5.01 -4.89 -12.80
C GLY A 114 4.90 -5.52 -11.41
N ASP A 115 3.72 -5.51 -10.80
CA ASP A 115 3.43 -6.05 -9.46
C ASP A 115 4.35 -5.54 -8.35
N PRO A 116 4.29 -4.23 -8.01
CA PRO A 116 5.14 -3.61 -7.00
C PRO A 116 5.13 -4.33 -5.64
N ARG A 117 6.31 -4.45 -5.03
CA ARG A 117 6.53 -5.02 -3.69
C ARG A 117 7.46 -4.12 -2.89
N ALA A 118 7.24 -4.06 -1.57
CA ALA A 118 8.14 -3.34 -0.67
C ALA A 118 8.15 -3.97 0.73
N ARG A 119 9.29 -3.82 1.42
CA ARG A 119 9.42 -4.08 2.85
C ARG A 119 9.68 -2.75 3.55
N LEU A 120 8.77 -2.38 4.44
CA LEU A 120 8.72 -1.03 4.98
C LEU A 120 8.91 -1.08 6.50
N SER A 121 9.74 -0.18 6.99
CA SER A 121 9.94 0.05 8.42
C SER A 121 9.07 1.22 8.87
N ARG A 122 8.60 1.17 10.12
CA ARG A 122 7.85 2.27 10.73
C ARG A 122 8.75 3.50 10.84
N VAL A 123 8.20 4.66 10.53
CA VAL A 123 8.88 5.95 10.69
C VAL A 123 8.27 6.67 11.89
N GLY A 124 9.11 6.98 12.88
CA GLY A 124 8.69 7.61 14.14
C GLY A 124 8.61 6.60 15.27
#